data_AF-A0A7W0L5J6-F1
#
_entry.id   AF-A0A7W0L5J6-F1
#
_cell.length_a   1.000
_cell.length_b   1.000
_cell.length_c   1.000
_cell.angle_alpha   90.00
_cell.angle_beta   90.00
_cell.angle_gamma   90.00
#
_symmetry.space_group_name_H-M   'P 1'
#
loop_
_entity.id
_entity.type
_entity.pdbx_description
1 polymer ?
#
loop_
_entity_poly.entity_id
_entity_poly.type
_entity_poly.pdbx_seq_one_letter_code
_entity_poly.pdbx_strand_id
1 'polypeptide(L)' 'MQREDYPYAYVTVEGPVSIGLVTRELRVEIAARYLGAEQGAAYVDENPDGDDIMIRLEARRWRTANFAKLG' A
#
# COMPACT_ATOMS: atom_id res chain seq x y z
N MET A 1 -8.86 0.00 -10.02
CA MET A 1 -7.62 -0.78 -9.87
C MET A 1 -6.66 -0.37 -10.98
N GLN A 2 -5.39 -0.10 -10.64
CA GLN A 2 -4.35 0.09 -11.65
C GLN A 2 -4.14 -1.22 -12.41
N ARG A 3 -3.96 -1.14 -13.72
CA ARG A 3 -3.64 -2.25 -14.61
C ARG A 3 -2.56 -1.77 -15.57
N GLU A 4 -1.43 -2.48 -15.56
CA GLU A 4 -0.26 -2.15 -16.37
C GLU A 4 -0.29 -2.84 -17.73
N ASP A 5 -1.15 -3.84 -17.92
CA ASP A 5 -1.40 -4.47 -19.21
C ASP A 5 -2.42 -3.70 -20.05
N TYR A 6 -2.27 -3.77 -21.37
CA TYR A 6 -3.20 -3.15 -22.33
C TYR A 6 -4.60 -3.81 -22.27
N PRO A 7 -5.70 -3.03 -22.34
CA PRO A 7 -5.75 -1.56 -22.33
C PRO A 7 -5.49 -1.02 -20.92
N TYR A 8 -4.65 -0.02 -20.77
CA TYR A 8 -4.16 0.42 -19.46
C TYR A 8 -5.24 1.05 -18.56
N ALA A 9 -5.02 1.01 -17.25
CA ALA A 9 -5.76 1.82 -16.29
C ALA A 9 -4.83 2.30 -15.17
N TYR A 10 -4.88 3.60 -14.84
CA TYR A 10 -3.99 4.21 -13.86
C TYR A 10 -4.76 5.01 -12.83
N VAL A 11 -4.18 5.09 -11.64
CA VAL A 11 -4.54 6.05 -10.59
C VAL A 11 -3.27 6.71 -10.07
N THR A 12 -3.28 8.04 -9.98
CA THR A 12 -2.23 8.82 -9.32
C THR A 12 -2.85 9.54 -8.14
N VAL A 13 -2.19 9.45 -6.98
CA VAL A 13 -2.61 10.10 -5.74
C VAL A 13 -1.51 11.05 -5.30
N GLU A 14 -1.87 12.31 -5.08
CA GLU A 14 -0.96 13.36 -4.64
C GLU A 14 -1.40 13.93 -3.31
N GLY A 15 -0.42 14.28 -2.46
CA GLY A 15 -0.64 14.84 -1.14
C GLY A 15 0.66 14.89 -0.33
N PRO A 16 0.65 15.57 0.83
CA PRO A 16 1.79 15.59 1.72
C PRO A 16 2.04 14.20 2.34
N VAL A 17 3.31 13.93 2.67
CA VAL A 17 3.75 12.70 3.34
C VAL A 17 4.28 13.02 4.74
N SER A 18 4.01 12.14 5.69
CA SER A 18 4.71 12.10 6.99
C SER A 18 5.49 10.79 7.11
N ILE A 19 6.63 10.87 7.80
CA ILE A 19 7.51 9.74 8.08
C ILE A 19 7.50 9.52 9.59
N GLY A 20 7.42 8.27 10.02
CA GLY A 20 7.47 7.91 11.44
C GLY A 20 7.95 6.49 11.67
N LEU A 21 8.04 6.10 12.94
CA LEU A 21 8.30 4.73 13.32
C LEU A 21 7.09 3.85 12.98
N VAL A 22 7.35 2.62 12.56
CA VAL A 22 6.31 1.61 12.39
C VAL A 22 6.14 0.86 13.72
N THR A 23 4.90 0.50 14.06
CA THR A 23 4.65 -0.39 15.20
C THR A 23 4.39 -1.81 14.70
N ARG A 24 4.67 -2.81 15.53
CA ARG A 24 4.38 -4.22 15.21
C ARG A 24 2.92 -4.41 14.80
N GLU A 25 1.99 -3.78 15.51
CA GLU A 25 0.55 -3.89 15.23
C GLU A 25 0.21 -3.41 13.81
N LEU A 26 0.80 -2.29 13.40
CA LEU A 26 0.62 -1.77 12.04
C LEU A 26 1.26 -2.69 10.99
N ARG A 27 2.43 -3.27 11.28
CA ARG A 27 3.07 -4.27 10.40
C ARG A 27 2.16 -5.48 10.21
N VAL A 28 1.54 -5.99 11.28
CA VAL A 28 0.58 -7.10 11.21
C VAL A 28 -0.65 -6.72 10.40
N GLU A 29 -1.21 -5.52 10.62
CA GLU A 29 -2.37 -5.05 9.87
C GLU A 29 -2.08 -4.99 8.35
N ILE A 30 -0.91 -4.50 7.97
CA ILE A 30 -0.49 -4.42 6.57
C ILE A 30 -0.24 -5.83 6.00
N ALA A 31 0.50 -6.68 6.69
CA ALA A 31 0.82 -8.04 6.23
C ALA A 31 -0.47 -8.87 6.04
N ALA A 32 -1.44 -8.72 6.95
CA ALA A 32 -2.72 -9.42 6.87
C ALA A 32 -3.53 -9.08 5.61
N ARG A 33 -3.34 -7.90 4.99
CA ARG A 33 -4.02 -7.53 3.73
C ARG A 33 -3.58 -8.38 2.55
N TYR A 34 -2.39 -8.99 2.62
CA TYR A 34 -1.80 -9.78 1.54
C TYR A 34 -1.72 -11.27 1.87
N LEU A 35 -1.47 -11.62 3.13
CA LEU A 35 -1.25 -13.00 3.58
C LEU A 35 -2.44 -13.57 4.37
N GLY A 36 -3.41 -12.74 4.76
CA GLY A 36 -4.43 -13.12 5.74
C GLY A 36 -3.92 -13.02 7.18
N ALA A 37 -4.84 -13.12 8.15
CA ALA A 37 -4.57 -12.75 9.54
C ALA A 37 -3.46 -13.61 10.20
N GLU A 38 -3.55 -14.93 10.09
CA GLU A 38 -2.61 -15.86 10.74
C GLU A 38 -1.20 -15.78 10.12
N GLN A 39 -1.12 -15.86 8.80
CA GLN A 39 0.15 -15.81 8.06
C GLN A 39 0.78 -14.41 8.13
N GLY A 40 -0.02 -13.35 8.21
CA GLY A 40 0.47 -11.99 8.40
C GLY A 40 1.13 -11.79 9.76
N ALA A 41 0.58 -12.37 10.83
CA ALA A 41 1.20 -12.32 12.16
C ALA A 41 2.51 -13.12 12.19
N ALA A 42 2.51 -14.35 11.66
CA ALA A 42 3.70 -15.20 11.57
C ALA A 42 4.83 -14.50 10.79
N TYR A 43 4.51 -13.88 9.66
CA TYR A 43 5.48 -13.14 8.85
C TYR A 43 6.17 -12.02 9.64
N VAL A 44 5.40 -11.24 10.41
CA VAL A 44 5.95 -10.14 11.23
C VAL A 44 6.85 -10.65 12.35
N ASP A 45 6.49 -11.79 12.95
CA ASP A 45 7.28 -12.41 14.03
C ASP A 45 8.58 -13.05 13.52
N GLU A 46 8.56 -13.62 12.32
CA GLU A 46 9.75 -14.18 11.65
C GLU A 46 10.68 -13.10 11.07
N ASN A 47 10.16 -11.88 10.86
CA ASN A 47 10.90 -10.72 10.34
C ASN A 47 10.86 -9.58 11.37
N PRO A 48 11.51 -9.74 12.54
CA PRO A 48 11.55 -8.70 13.57
C PRO A 48 12.28 -7.45 13.05
N ASP A 49 11.80 -6.29 13.50
CA ASP A 49 12.18 -4.97 13.02
C ASP A 49 13.71 -4.76 13.03
N GLY A 50 14.28 -4.30 11.91
CA GLY A 50 15.67 -3.85 11.81
C GLY A 50 15.79 -2.34 11.66
N ASP A 51 15.09 -1.77 10.66
CA ASP A 51 15.14 -0.34 10.29
C ASP A 51 13.84 0.14 9.58
N ASP A 52 12.70 -0.55 9.77
CA ASP A 52 11.45 -0.25 9.06
C ASP A 52 10.89 1.14 9.44
N ILE A 53 10.44 1.92 8.44
CA ILE A 53 9.76 3.21 8.64
C ILE A 53 8.34 3.19 8.08
N MET A 54 7.43 3.94 8.71
CA MET A 54 6.10 4.20 8.18
C MET A 54 6.13 5.49 7.34
N ILE A 55 5.65 5.39 6.10
CA ILE A 55 5.33 6.55 5.25
C ILE A 55 3.81 6.66 5.14
N ARG A 56 3.24 7.79 5.56
CA ARG A 56 1.80 8.07 5.44
C ARG A 56 1.55 9.19 4.44
N LEU A 57 0.84 8.87 3.36
CA LEU A 57 0.35 9.83 2.37
C LEU A 57 -1.05 10.33 2.74
N GLU A 58 -1.21 11.64 2.94
CA GLU A 58 -2.52 12.27 3.06
C GLU A 58 -3.05 12.62 1.68
N ALA A 59 -3.90 11.78 1.10
CA ALA A 59 -4.42 12.02 -0.25
C ALA A 59 -5.21 13.34 -0.36
N ARG A 60 -4.74 14.27 -1.20
CA ARG A 60 -5.41 15.55 -1.48
C ARG A 60 -5.98 15.61 -2.89
N ARG A 61 -5.36 14.91 -3.84
CA ARG A 61 -5.79 14.88 -5.23
C ARG A 61 -5.67 13.48 -5.81
N TRP A 62 -6.72 13.07 -6.50
CA TRP A 62 -6.79 11.80 -7.23
C TRP A 62 -6.94 12.12 -8.71
N ARG A 63 -6.15 11.46 -9.56
CA ARG A 63 -6.33 11.43 -11.00
C ARG A 63 -6.47 9.99 -11.44
N THR A 64 -7.45 9.69 -12.27
CA THR A 64 -7.69 8.33 -12.78
C THR A 64 -7.86 8.37 -14.30
N ALA A 65 -7.37 7.34 -14.97
CA ALA A 65 -7.58 7.14 -16.40
C ALA A 65 -7.84 5.65 -16.66
N ASN A 66 -8.87 5.34 -17.46
CA ASN A 66 -9.15 3.98 -17.91
C ASN A 66 -9.27 3.98 -19.43
N PHE A 67 -8.22 3.50 -20.10
CA PHE A 67 -8.10 3.54 -21.55
C PHE A 67 -9.00 2.50 -22.24
N ALA A 68 -9.56 1.54 -21.50
CA ALA A 68 -10.58 0.62 -22.03
C ALA A 68 -11.91 1.33 -22.35
N LYS A 69 -12.12 2.56 -21.85
CA LYS A 69 -13.34 3.34 -22.04
C LYS A 69 -13.26 4.36 -23.18
N LEU A 70 -12.18 4.35 -23.95
CA LEU A 70 -11.95 5.27 -25.08
C LEU A 70 -12.46 4.72 -26.42
N GLY A 71 -13.06 3.52 -26.42
CA GLY A 71 -13.69 2.87 -27.57
C GLY A 71 -15.18 2.69 -27.38
#